data_AF-A0A660TB13-F1
#
_entry.id   AF-A0A660TB13-F1
#
_cell.length_a   1.000
_cell.length_b   1.000
_cell.length_c   1.000
_cell.angle_alpha   90.00
_cell.angle_beta   90.00
_cell.angle_gamma   90.00
#
_symmetry.space_group_name_H-M   'P 1'
#
loop_
_entity.id
_entity.type
_entity.pdbx_description
1 polymer ?
#
loop_
_entity_poly.entity_id
_entity_poly.type
_entity_poly.pdbx_seq_one_letter_code
_entity_poly.pdbx_strand_id
1 'polypeptide(L)' 'MLERIKPISYLKAHASEIVRKVAEDRSTVIITQNGNAKAVIQDIHVYEDIQESLALLKILAGS' A
#
# COMPACT_ATOMS: atom_id res chain seq x y z
N MET A 1 -6.65 11.54 4.08
CA MET A 1 -6.43 10.94 2.74
C MET A 1 -5.19 11.53 2.04
N LEU A 2 -5.04 12.85 1.95
CA LEU A 2 -3.88 13.51 1.31
C LEU A 2 -2.53 13.19 1.98
N GLU A 3 -2.50 12.97 3.30
CA GLU A 3 -1.26 12.63 4.03
C GLU A 3 -0.64 11.30 3.60
N ARG A 4 -1.45 10.41 3.01
CA ARG A 4 -1.03 9.10 2.50
C ARG A 4 -0.68 9.13 1.01
N ILE A 5 -0.58 10.31 0.39
CA ILE A 5 -0.10 10.47 -0.99
C ILE A 5 1.28 11.13 -0.93
N LYS A 6 2.31 10.45 -1.45
CA LYS A 6 3.70 10.94 -1.45
C LYS A 6 4.29 10.87 -2.86
N PRO A 7 5.05 11.88 -3.32
CA PRO A 7 5.75 11.79 -4.59
C PRO A 7 6.89 10.76 -4.51
N ILE A 8 7.29 10.19 -5.65
CA ILE A 8 8.37 9.22 -5.74
C ILE A 8 9.71 9.77 -5.24
N SER A 9 9.91 11.09 -5.31
CA SER A 9 11.07 11.76 -4.72
C SER A 9 11.13 11.62 -3.20
N TYR A 10 9.97 11.71 -2.52
CA TYR A 10 9.90 11.51 -1.07
C TYR A 10 10.21 10.06 -0.68
N LEU A 11 9.72 9.09 -1.46
CA LEU A 11 10.07 7.68 -1.25
C LEU A 11 11.58 7.44 -1.37
N LYS A 12 12.23 8.00 -2.39
CA LYS A 12 13.69 7.88 -2.58
C LYS A 12 14.49 8.43 -1.40
N ALA A 13 14.01 9.52 -0.79
CA ALA A 13 14.69 10.17 0.32
C ALA A 13 14.37 9.55 1.70
N HIS A 14 13.19 8.93 1.86
CA HIS A 14 12.64 8.52 3.17
C HIS A 14 12.12 7.07 3.20
N ALA A 15 12.72 6.15 2.41
CA ALA A 15 12.23 4.79 2.27
C ALA A 15 12.05 4.05 3.61
N SER A 16 13.08 4.05 4.46
CA SER A 16 13.03 3.37 5.77
C SER A 16 11.97 3.94 6.70
N GLU A 17 11.76 5.26 6.69
CA GLU A 17 10.73 5.91 7.50
C GLU A 17 9.32 5.51 7.02
N ILE A 18 9.10 5.51 5.71
CA ILE A 18 7.81 5.12 5.13
C ILE A 18 7.50 3.67 5.45
N VAL A 19 8.46 2.76 5.27
CA VAL A 19 8.26 1.34 5.58
C VAL A 19 7.92 1.15 7.06
N ARG A 20 8.64 1.83 7.97
CA ARG A 20 8.36 1.76 9.41
C ARG A 20 6.95 2.27 9.73
N LYS A 21 6.58 3.46 9.26
CA LYS A 21 5.23 4.04 9.49
C LYS A 21 4.13 3.18 8.91
N VAL A 22 4.33 2.63 7.71
CA VAL A 22 3.36 1.75 7.07
C VAL A 22 3.08 0.50 7.92
N ALA A 23 4.13 -0.12 8.45
CA ALA A 23 4.02 -1.28 9.33
C ALA A 23 3.39 -0.94 10.69
N GLU A 24 3.85 0.14 11.34
CA GLU A 24 3.33 0.59 12.65
C GLU A 24 1.84 0.95 12.58
N ASP A 25 1.43 1.67 11.53
CA ASP A 25 0.07 2.18 11.39
C ASP A 25 -0.89 1.19 10.70
N ARG A 26 -0.41 0.01 10.30
CA ARG A 26 -1.10 -0.94 9.40
C ARG A 26 -1.78 -0.22 8.24
N SER A 27 -1.00 0.56 7.51
CA SER A 27 -1.53 1.56 6.58
C SER A 27 -1.15 1.30 5.12
N THR A 28 -1.59 2.19 4.23
CA THR A 28 -1.25 2.16 2.81
C THR A 28 -0.95 3.58 2.34
N VAL A 29 0.18 3.76 1.67
CA VAL A 29 0.64 5.04 1.10
C VAL A 29 0.65 4.93 -0.41
N ILE A 30 0.03 5.88 -1.09
CA ILE A 30 0.02 6.02 -2.55
C ILE A 30 1.27 6.81 -2.97
N ILE A 31 1.99 6.26 -3.94
CA ILE A 31 3.16 6.90 -4.54
C ILE A 31 2.79 7.52 -5.88
N THR A 32 3.11 8.81 -6.05
CA THR A 32 2.88 9.55 -7.30
C THR A 32 4.17 9.81 -8.07
N GLN A 33 4.08 9.84 -9.40
CA GLN A 33 5.14 10.29 -10.29
C GLN A 33 4.53 11.24 -11.32
N ASN A 34 5.13 12.41 -11.50
CA ASN A 34 4.61 13.46 -12.39
C ASN A 34 3.13 13.78 -12.10
N GLY A 35 2.76 13.90 -10.83
CA GLY A 35 1.39 14.18 -10.38
C GLY A 35 0.41 13.01 -10.46
N ASN A 36 0.81 11.85 -11.00
CA ASN A 36 -0.07 10.71 -11.21
C ASN A 36 0.23 9.58 -10.22
N ALA A 37 -0.78 8.95 -9.63
CA ALA A 37 -0.61 7.74 -8.83
C ALA A 37 -0.04 6.59 -9.69
N LYS A 38 0.98 5.90 -9.18
CA LYS A 38 1.68 4.81 -9.89
C LYS A 38 1.89 3.54 -9.09
N ALA A 39 2.00 3.65 -7.77
CA ALA A 39 2.24 2.51 -6.89
C ALA A 39 1.63 2.75 -5.51
N VAL A 40 1.59 1.69 -4.70
CA VAL A 40 1.26 1.75 -3.27
C VAL A 40 2.33 1.04 -2.47
N ILE A 41 2.55 1.50 -1.23
CA ILE A 41 3.30 0.78 -0.21
C ILE A 41 2.30 0.46 0.90
N GLN A 42 2.17 -0.82 1.24
CA GLN A 42 1.17 -1.33 2.18
C GLN A 42 1.85 -2.22 3.21
N ASP A 43 1.30 -2.26 4.41
CA ASP A 43 1.70 -3.22 5.43
C ASP A 43 1.51 -4.67 4.93
N ILE A 44 2.45 -5.55 5.27
CA ILE A 44 2.44 -6.91 4.74
C ILE A 44 1.23 -7.72 5.24
N HIS A 45 0.82 -7.53 6.50
CA HIS A 45 -0.33 -8.26 7.04
C HIS A 45 -1.64 -7.77 6.43
N VAL A 46 -1.78 -6.45 6.23
CA VAL A 46 -2.94 -5.91 5.49
C VAL A 46 -2.99 -6.47 4.06
N TYR A 47 -1.85 -6.59 3.39
CA TYR A 47 -1.79 -7.20 2.06
C TYR A 47 -2.23 -8.68 2.09
N GLU A 48 -1.72 -9.46 3.05
CA GLU A 48 -2.06 -10.87 3.24
C GLU A 48 -3.56 -11.07 3.52
N ASP A 49 -4.14 -10.29 4.45
CA ASP A 49 -5.58 -10.34 4.78
C ASP A 49 -6.46 -10.07 3.55
N ILE A 50 -6.04 -9.14 2.69
CA ILE A 50 -6.72 -8.84 1.42
C ILE A 50 -6.58 -10.01 0.45
N GLN A 51 -5.40 -10.61 0.32
CA GLN A 51 -5.20 -11.77 -0.56
C GLN A 51 -6.03 -12.97 -0.11
N GLU A 52 -6.11 -13.24 1.19
CA GLU A 52 -6.94 -14.30 1.75
C GLU A 52 -8.43 -14.05 1.46
N SER A 53 -8.90 -12.82 1.71
CA SER A 53 -10.28 -12.42 1.42
C SER A 53 -10.63 -12.58 -0.07
N LEU A 54 -9.72 -12.18 -0.96
CA LEU A 54 -9.89 -12.35 -2.41
C LEU A 54 -9.89 -13.82 -2.83
N ALA A 55 -9.08 -14.67 -2.19
CA ALA A 55 -9.08 -16.10 -2.44
C ALA A 55 -10.43 -16.72 -2.06
N LEU A 56 -10.99 -16.36 -0.90
CA LEU A 56 -12.32 -16.81 -0.50
C LEU A 56 -13.41 -16.34 -1.47
N LEU A 57 -13.37 -15.07 -1.90
CA LEU A 57 -14.32 -14.54 -2.89
C LEU A 57 -14.26 -15.29 -4.22
N LYS A 58 -13.06 -15.68 -4.69
CA LYS A 58 -12.90 -16.47 -5.92
C LYS A 58 -13.52 -17.86 -5.80
N ILE A 59 -13.40 -18.49 -4.63
CA ILE A 59 -14.06 -19.78 -4.33
C ILE A 59 -15.59 -19.62 -4.39
N LEU A 60 -16.13 -18.58 -3.76
CA LEU A 60 -17.57 -18.31 -3.73
C LEU A 60 -18.15 -17.89 -5.08
N ALA A 61 -17.39 -17.14 -5.88
CA ALA A 61 -17.79 -16.70 -7.21
C ALA A 61 -17.71 -17.83 -8.27
N GLY A 62 -17.26 -19.02 -7.88
CA GLY A 62 -17.24 -20.19 -8.75
C GLY A 62 -16.10 -20.22 -9.76
N SER A 63 -14.99 -19.53 -9.48
CA SER A 63 -13.69 -19.54 -10.20
C SER A 63 -13.74 -19.41 -11.73
#